data_AF-A0AAU6GCY0-F1
#
_entry.id   AF-A0AAU6GCY0-F1
#
_cell.length_a   1.000
_cell.length_b   1.000
_cell.length_c   1.000
_cell.angle_alpha   90.00
_cell.angle_beta   90.00
_cell.angle_gamma   90.00
#
_symmetry.space_group_name_H-M   'P 1'
#
loop_
_entity.id
_entity.type
_entity.pdbx_description
1 polymer ?
#
loop_
_entity_poly.entity_id
_entity_poly.type
_entity_poly.pdbx_seq_one_letter_code
_entity_poly.pdbx_strand_id
1 'polypeptide(L)'
;MNLQEAAERADGMVFDTLSSVDPSLHWTHDISSSGDCTDFKNDSHGYGSVIRNAVVLTDVSEVRRGALLGVIERRWKSKGYKITNVDSDQEFPAIDAAIGDGFSASLLVGEKGQFFLRVQTPCVKKSEVSAPGRKGNGRDYYGHEIPRPNVHDSFWSSSHPIRSTPSSDT
;
A
#
# COMPACT_ATOMS: atom_id res chain seq x y z
N MET A 1 -3.05 19.46 11.86
CA MET A 1 -3.60 18.43 10.98
C MET A 1 -4.92 17.95 11.54
N ASN A 2 -6.02 18.15 10.83
CA ASN A 2 -7.29 17.46 11.07
C ASN A 2 -7.33 16.12 10.31
N LEU A 3 -8.42 15.36 10.45
CA LEU A 3 -8.53 14.03 9.85
C LEU A 3 -8.54 14.06 8.31
N GLN A 4 -9.16 15.07 7.69
CA GLN A 4 -9.14 15.25 6.23
C GLN A 4 -7.72 15.51 5.70
N GLU A 5 -6.99 16.45 6.30
CA GLU A 5 -5.61 16.78 5.92
C GLU A 5 -4.68 15.56 6.07
N ALA A 6 -4.91 14.75 7.12
CA ALA A 6 -4.17 13.50 7.33
C ALA A 6 -4.49 12.48 6.23
N ALA A 7 -5.76 12.36 5.85
CA ALA A 7 -6.22 11.45 4.82
C ALA A 7 -5.68 11.83 3.43
N GLU A 8 -5.63 13.12 3.09
CA GLU A 8 -5.02 13.62 1.84
C GLU A 8 -3.52 13.36 1.79
N ARG A 9 -2.82 13.52 2.93
CA ARG A 9 -1.40 13.15 3.02
C ARG A 9 -1.19 11.65 2.83
N ALA A 10 -2.05 10.82 3.41
CA ALA A 10 -2.03 9.37 3.20
C ALA A 10 -2.32 8.97 1.74
N ASP A 11 -3.26 9.64 1.06
CA ASP A 11 -3.53 9.46 -0.37
C ASP A 11 -2.27 9.76 -1.22
N GLY A 12 -1.53 10.81 -0.86
CA GLY A 12 -0.24 11.13 -1.48
C GLY A 12 0.80 10.02 -1.31
N MET A 13 0.86 9.38 -0.14
CA MET A 13 1.79 8.28 0.14
C MET A 13 1.42 7.00 -0.61
N VAL A 14 0.11 6.69 -0.72
CA VAL A 14 -0.40 5.58 -1.55
C VAL A 14 0.03 5.80 -3.00
N PHE A 15 -0.27 6.98 -3.54
CA PHE A 15 0.07 7.32 -4.91
C PHE A 15 1.58 7.29 -5.18
N ASP A 16 2.42 7.89 -4.32
CA ASP A 16 3.88 7.89 -4.46
C ASP A 16 4.46 6.47 -4.40
N THR A 17 3.92 5.61 -3.53
CA THR A 17 4.37 4.22 -3.41
C THR A 17 4.09 3.44 -4.70
N LEU A 18 2.82 3.39 -5.13
CA LEU A 18 2.42 2.55 -6.26
C LEU A 18 2.86 3.11 -7.61
N SER A 19 2.94 4.44 -7.77
CA SER A 19 3.42 5.07 -9.00
C SER A 19 4.94 5.04 -9.17
N SER A 20 5.67 4.63 -8.13
CA SER A 20 7.14 4.46 -8.21
C SER A 20 7.58 3.12 -8.79
N VAL A 21 6.64 2.18 -8.97
CA VAL A 21 6.93 0.85 -9.49
C VAL A 21 7.02 0.89 -11.01
N ASP A 22 8.11 0.32 -11.53
CA ASP A 22 8.36 0.17 -12.96
C ASP A 22 8.72 -1.30 -13.27
N PRO A 23 8.04 -1.98 -14.22
CA PRO A 23 6.89 -1.52 -15.02
C PRO A 23 5.67 -1.10 -14.18
N SER A 24 4.85 -0.19 -14.69
CA SER A 24 3.69 0.35 -13.95
C SER A 24 2.68 -0.75 -13.59
N LEU A 25 2.23 -0.76 -12.33
CA LEU A 25 1.14 -1.60 -11.86
C LEU A 25 -0.19 -0.91 -12.12
N HIS A 26 -1.23 -1.65 -12.50
CA HIS A 26 -2.61 -1.20 -12.43
C HIS A 26 -3.12 -1.34 -11.00
N TRP A 27 -3.71 -0.29 -10.44
CA TRP A 27 -4.26 -0.31 -9.08
C TRP A 27 -5.44 0.65 -8.92
N THR A 28 -6.26 0.41 -7.90
CA THR A 28 -7.41 1.25 -7.51
C THR A 28 -7.37 1.51 -6.01
N HIS A 29 -8.05 2.58 -5.57
CA HIS A 29 -8.40 2.70 -4.16
C HIS A 29 -9.51 1.71 -3.79
N ASP A 30 -9.45 1.24 -2.54
CA ASP A 30 -10.53 0.54 -1.86
C ASP A 30 -11.15 1.48 -0.82
N ILE A 31 -12.28 1.07 -0.24
CA ILE A 31 -12.96 1.82 0.81
C ILE A 31 -11.97 2.20 1.93
N SER A 32 -12.01 3.46 2.33
CA SER A 32 -11.23 3.91 3.49
C SER A 32 -11.93 3.41 4.76
N SER A 33 -11.15 2.96 5.73
CA SER A 33 -11.68 2.74 7.09
C SER A 33 -11.28 3.91 7.98
N SER A 34 -12.15 4.27 8.92
CA SER A 34 -11.86 5.27 9.93
C SER A 34 -12.23 4.72 11.30
N GLY A 35 -11.45 5.06 12.31
CA GLY A 35 -11.65 4.58 13.67
C GLY A 35 -11.35 5.65 14.71
N ASP A 36 -11.97 5.49 15.87
CA ASP A 36 -11.74 6.32 17.03
C ASP A 36 -10.39 5.99 17.65
N CYS A 37 -9.66 7.02 18.05
CA CYS A 37 -8.43 6.86 18.79
C CYS A 37 -8.73 6.98 20.27
N THR A 38 -8.84 5.86 20.98
CA THR A 38 -9.19 5.85 22.40
C THR A 38 -7.97 5.83 23.32
N ASP A 39 -8.09 6.48 24.47
CA ASP A 39 -7.14 6.35 25.57
C ASP A 39 -7.36 5.05 26.40
N PHE A 40 -6.62 4.91 27.51
CA PHE A 40 -6.73 3.75 28.41
C PHE A 40 -8.10 3.62 29.12
N LYS A 41 -8.98 4.61 29.00
CA LYS A 41 -10.35 4.61 29.53
C LYS A 41 -11.40 4.39 28.43
N ASN A 42 -10.98 4.08 27.20
CA ASN A 42 -11.85 4.00 26.02
C ASN A 42 -12.51 5.34 25.63
N ASP A 43 -11.92 6.48 25.99
CA ASP A 43 -12.40 7.80 25.55
C ASP A 43 -11.61 8.27 24.32
N SER A 44 -12.33 8.69 23.27
CA SER A 44 -11.71 9.15 22.02
C SER A 44 -11.19 10.58 22.08
N HIS A 45 -11.68 11.41 23.02
CA HIS A 45 -11.39 12.84 23.12
C HIS A 45 -11.58 13.62 21.80
N GLY A 46 -12.42 13.12 20.88
CA GLY A 46 -12.62 13.71 19.55
C GLY A 46 -11.45 13.49 18.58
N TYR A 47 -10.58 12.51 18.83
CA TYR A 47 -9.51 12.09 17.93
C TYR A 47 -9.89 10.81 17.18
N GLY A 48 -9.39 10.69 15.96
CA GLY A 48 -9.56 9.52 15.12
C GLY A 48 -8.38 9.31 14.18
N SER A 49 -8.42 8.20 13.48
CA SER A 49 -7.47 7.84 12.43
C SER A 49 -8.21 7.30 11.21
N VAL A 50 -7.56 7.36 10.05
CA VAL A 50 -8.04 6.81 8.78
C VAL A 50 -6.98 5.87 8.23
N ILE A 51 -7.44 4.79 7.60
CA ILE A 51 -6.61 3.94 6.75
C ILE A 51 -7.05 4.17 5.30
N ARG A 52 -6.11 4.65 4.48
CA ARG A 52 -6.27 4.70 3.03
C ARG A 52 -5.81 3.38 2.44
N ASN A 53 -6.74 2.68 1.80
CA ASN A 53 -6.51 1.38 1.19
C ASN A 53 -6.36 1.52 -0.33
N ALA A 54 -5.47 0.73 -0.91
CA ALA A 54 -5.33 0.54 -2.34
C ALA A 54 -5.05 -0.93 -2.68
N VAL A 55 -5.52 -1.36 -3.85
CA VAL A 55 -5.49 -2.74 -4.32
C VAL A 55 -4.88 -2.79 -5.70
N VAL A 56 -3.92 -3.70 -5.90
CA VAL A 56 -3.20 -3.86 -7.18
C VAL A 56 -3.97 -4.79 -8.11
N LEU A 57 -4.56 -4.26 -9.18
CA LEU A 57 -5.30 -5.05 -10.17
C LEU A 57 -4.39 -5.87 -11.10
N THR A 58 -3.11 -5.49 -11.21
CA THR A 58 -2.11 -6.29 -11.93
C THR A 58 -1.95 -7.67 -11.31
N ASP A 59 -2.05 -8.70 -12.13
CA ASP A 59 -1.74 -10.08 -11.76
C ASP A 59 -0.23 -10.24 -11.62
N VAL A 60 0.26 -10.20 -10.38
CA VAL A 60 1.67 -10.43 -10.07
C VAL A 60 1.87 -11.92 -9.81
N SER A 61 2.54 -12.58 -10.76
CA SER A 61 2.85 -13.99 -10.66
C SER A 61 3.64 -14.32 -9.39
N GLU A 62 3.50 -15.55 -8.89
CA GLU A 62 4.13 -16.01 -7.65
C GLU A 62 5.64 -15.74 -7.61
N VAL A 63 6.34 -16.03 -8.72
CA VAL A 63 7.80 -15.82 -8.85
C VAL A 63 8.22 -14.34 -8.88
N ARG A 64 7.27 -13.40 -9.00
CA ARG A 64 7.51 -11.95 -9.04
C ARG A 64 7.12 -11.23 -7.75
N ARG A 65 6.37 -11.88 -6.84
CA ARG A 65 5.87 -11.23 -5.61
C ARG A 65 6.98 -10.70 -4.72
N GLY A 66 8.01 -11.51 -4.47
CA GLY A 66 9.18 -11.09 -3.69
C GLY A 66 9.93 -9.92 -4.33
N ALA A 67 9.99 -9.86 -5.68
CA ALA A 67 10.61 -8.75 -6.38
C ALA A 67 9.83 -7.44 -6.18
N LEU A 68 8.50 -7.49 -6.26
CA LEU A 68 7.65 -6.32 -6.01
C LEU A 68 7.78 -5.81 -4.57
N LEU A 69 7.72 -6.72 -3.58
CA LEU A 69 7.95 -6.38 -2.17
C LEU A 69 9.30 -5.66 -2.01
N GLY A 70 10.37 -6.20 -2.60
CA GLY A 70 11.69 -5.59 -2.54
C GLY A 70 11.80 -4.23 -3.24
N VAL A 71 11.08 -4.01 -4.35
CA VAL A 71 11.03 -2.69 -5.02
C VAL A 71 10.39 -1.66 -4.08
N ILE A 72 9.26 -1.99 -3.46
CA ILE A 72 8.54 -1.08 -2.57
C ILE A 72 9.34 -0.84 -1.27
N GLU A 73 9.95 -1.88 -0.69
CA GLU A 73 10.81 -1.76 0.48
C GLU A 73 11.97 -0.78 0.22
N ARG A 74 12.65 -0.91 -0.94
CA ARG A 74 13.73 0.01 -1.33
C ARG A 74 13.22 1.43 -1.53
N ARG A 75 12.03 1.60 -2.13
CA ARG A 75 11.39 2.91 -2.27
C ARG A 75 11.14 3.55 -0.90
N TRP A 76 10.52 2.82 0.01
CA TRP A 76 10.23 3.28 1.37
C TRP A 76 11.51 3.67 2.11
N LYS A 77 12.55 2.84 2.08
CA LYS A 77 13.87 3.18 2.65
C LYS A 77 14.45 4.46 2.04
N SER A 78 14.38 4.63 0.72
CA SER A 78 14.88 5.84 0.03
C SER A 78 14.13 7.11 0.42
N LYS A 79 12.88 6.99 0.88
CA LYS A 79 12.05 8.09 1.40
C LYS A 79 12.24 8.33 2.90
N GLY A 80 13.12 7.56 3.56
CA GLY A 80 13.36 7.64 4.99
C GLY A 80 12.34 6.91 5.85
N TYR A 81 11.51 6.04 5.27
CA TYR A 81 10.61 5.20 6.06
C TYR A 81 11.42 4.14 6.78
N LYS A 82 11.05 3.84 8.02
CA LYS A 82 11.69 2.80 8.82
C LYS A 82 10.90 1.51 8.68
N ILE A 83 11.47 0.50 8.05
CA ILE A 83 10.87 -0.85 8.04
C ILE A 83 10.80 -1.36 9.48
N THR A 84 9.59 -1.71 9.92
CA THR A 84 9.32 -2.16 11.29
C THR A 84 9.10 -3.66 11.37
N ASN A 85 8.61 -4.28 10.30
CA ASN A 85 8.37 -5.70 10.21
C ASN A 85 8.48 -6.18 8.76
N VAL A 86 8.94 -7.43 8.60
CA VAL A 86 8.95 -8.16 7.34
C VAL A 86 8.44 -9.55 7.66
N ASP A 87 7.22 -9.85 7.21
CA ASP A 87 6.63 -11.17 7.28
C ASP A 87 6.98 -11.93 5.99
N SER A 88 7.73 -13.01 6.16
CA SER A 88 8.22 -13.86 5.06
C SER A 88 7.34 -15.09 4.83
N ASP A 89 6.08 -15.07 5.27
CA ASP A 89 5.12 -16.11 4.95
C ASP A 89 5.10 -16.39 3.43
N GLN A 90 4.98 -17.67 3.06
CA GLN A 90 5.06 -18.08 1.66
C GLN A 90 3.82 -17.69 0.86
N GLU A 91 2.65 -17.67 1.50
CA GLU A 91 1.37 -17.41 0.86
C GLU A 91 0.94 -15.94 1.04
N PHE A 92 1.14 -15.39 2.25
CA PHE A 92 0.69 -14.07 2.67
C PHE A 92 1.83 -13.17 3.17
N PRO A 93 2.92 -12.98 2.40
CA PRO A 93 4.01 -12.12 2.84
C PRO A 93 3.55 -10.66 3.02
N ALA A 94 4.20 -9.96 3.93
CA ALA A 94 3.92 -8.56 4.22
C ALA A 94 5.17 -7.77 4.61
N ILE A 95 5.14 -6.46 4.37
CA ILE A 95 6.13 -5.51 4.88
C ILE A 95 5.43 -4.33 5.53
N ASP A 96 5.91 -3.94 6.71
CA ASP A 96 5.39 -2.80 7.46
C ASP A 96 6.48 -1.75 7.63
N ALA A 97 6.09 -0.49 7.56
CA ALA A 97 6.98 0.64 7.75
C ALA A 97 6.34 1.73 8.61
N ALA A 98 7.13 2.27 9.55
CA ALA A 98 6.84 3.52 10.21
C ALA A 98 7.28 4.69 9.32
N ILE A 99 6.41 5.68 9.23
CA ILE A 99 6.62 6.93 8.52
C ILE A 99 6.70 8.04 9.58
N GLY A 100 7.46 9.10 9.29
CA GLY A 100 7.52 10.28 10.18
C GLY A 100 6.13 10.82 10.51
N ASP A 101 6.02 11.52 11.64
CA ASP A 101 4.77 12.11 12.17
C ASP A 101 3.68 11.10 12.56
N GLY A 102 4.07 9.85 12.83
CA GLY A 102 3.15 8.82 13.35
C GLY A 102 2.27 8.16 12.28
N PHE A 103 2.57 8.37 11.00
CA PHE A 103 1.99 7.59 9.91
C PHE A 103 2.62 6.19 9.85
N SER A 104 1.89 5.23 9.30
CA SER A 104 2.45 3.90 8.99
C SER A 104 1.95 3.41 7.63
N ALA A 105 2.71 2.53 7.01
CA ALA A 105 2.33 1.83 5.80
C ALA A 105 2.52 0.33 5.95
N SER A 106 1.61 -0.43 5.35
CA SER A 106 1.67 -1.89 5.27
C SER A 106 1.37 -2.31 3.84
N LEU A 107 2.23 -3.13 3.27
CA LEU A 107 2.00 -3.79 1.99
C LEU A 107 1.92 -5.28 2.26
N LEU A 108 0.79 -5.88 1.96
CA LEU A 108 0.52 -7.29 2.23
C LEU A 108 -0.03 -7.99 1.01
N VAL A 109 0.29 -9.27 0.89
CA VAL A 109 -0.27 -10.17 -0.12
C VAL A 109 -1.40 -10.95 0.52
N GLY A 110 -2.59 -10.86 -0.06
CA GLY A 110 -3.75 -11.65 0.32
C GLY A 110 -3.96 -12.84 -0.60
N GLU A 111 -5.14 -13.45 -0.49
CA GLU A 111 -5.51 -14.61 -1.30
C GLU A 111 -5.28 -14.38 -2.80
N LYS A 112 -4.87 -15.45 -3.48
CA LYS A 112 -4.56 -15.43 -4.93
C LYS A 112 -3.47 -14.42 -5.33
N GLY A 113 -2.65 -13.95 -4.37
CA GLY A 113 -1.54 -13.05 -4.66
C GLY A 113 -1.91 -11.59 -4.79
N GLN A 114 -3.13 -11.22 -4.37
CA GLN A 114 -3.63 -9.86 -4.45
C GLN A 114 -2.84 -8.95 -3.49
N PHE A 115 -2.16 -7.93 -4.00
CA PHE A 115 -1.49 -6.95 -3.15
C PHE A 115 -2.45 -5.89 -2.64
N PHE A 116 -2.34 -5.59 -1.35
CA PHE A 116 -3.04 -4.51 -0.66
C PHE A 116 -2.02 -3.57 -0.04
N LEU A 117 -2.13 -2.28 -0.35
CA LEU A 117 -1.38 -1.23 0.30
C LEU A 117 -2.31 -0.48 1.26
N ARG A 118 -1.87 -0.35 2.51
CA ARG A 118 -2.56 0.41 3.56
C ARG A 118 -1.65 1.52 4.04
N VAL A 119 -2.16 2.75 4.11
CA VAL A 119 -1.48 3.86 4.78
C VAL A 119 -2.39 4.36 5.89
N GLN A 120 -1.93 4.24 7.12
CA GLN A 120 -2.67 4.67 8.31
C GLN A 120 -2.15 6.02 8.80
N THR A 121 -3.08 6.90 9.14
CA THR A 121 -2.77 8.21 9.71
C THR A 121 -2.47 8.11 11.21
N PRO A 122 -1.72 9.06 11.78
CA PRO A 122 -1.71 9.25 13.23
C PRO A 122 -3.11 9.61 13.75
N CYS A 123 -3.28 9.52 15.07
CA CYS A 123 -4.46 10.05 15.74
C CYS A 123 -4.48 11.57 15.67
N VAL A 124 -5.51 12.12 15.04
CA VAL A 124 -5.70 13.56 14.85
C VAL A 124 -7.13 13.96 15.15
N LYS A 125 -7.38 15.26 15.32
CA LYS A 125 -8.72 15.78 15.57
C LYS A 125 -9.68 15.37 14.45
N LYS A 126 -10.82 14.77 14.81
CA LYS A 126 -11.84 14.31 13.85
C LYS A 126 -12.35 15.47 12.99
N SER A 127 -12.62 15.12 11.74
CA SER A 127 -13.38 15.90 10.76
C SER A 127 -14.07 14.93 9.82
N GLU A 128 -15.00 15.40 8.99
CA GLU A 128 -15.44 14.62 7.83
C GLU A 128 -14.25 14.31 6.93
N VAL A 129 -14.31 13.17 6.24
CA VAL A 129 -13.24 12.68 5.37
C VAL A 129 -13.83 12.34 4.01
N SER A 130 -13.29 12.95 2.96
CA SER A 130 -13.69 12.68 1.59
C SER A 130 -13.15 11.34 1.08
N ALA A 131 -13.71 10.86 -0.02
CA ALA A 131 -13.08 9.81 -0.82
C ALA A 131 -11.65 10.21 -1.23
N PRO A 132 -10.77 9.23 -1.50
CA PRO A 132 -9.40 9.49 -1.96
C PRO A 132 -9.36 10.38 -3.20
N GLY A 133 -8.60 11.47 -3.15
CA GLY A 133 -8.55 12.45 -4.24
C GLY A 133 -7.64 12.05 -5.41
N ARG A 134 -6.58 11.27 -5.14
CA ARG A 134 -5.63 10.80 -6.15
C ARG A 134 -6.08 9.46 -6.69
N LYS A 135 -6.36 9.37 -8.00
CA LYS A 135 -6.78 8.12 -8.62
C LYS A 135 -5.58 7.25 -8.98
N GLY A 136 -5.78 5.94 -8.90
CA GLY A 136 -4.89 4.96 -9.55
C GLY A 136 -5.07 4.95 -11.07
N ASN A 137 -4.19 4.23 -11.75
CA ASN A 137 -4.22 3.99 -13.20
C ASN A 137 -5.06 2.76 -13.59
N GLY A 138 -5.62 2.04 -12.61
CA GLY A 138 -6.60 0.98 -12.82
C GLY A 138 -8.01 1.51 -13.03
N ARG A 139 -8.96 0.59 -13.32
CA ARG A 139 -10.38 0.92 -13.26
C ARG A 139 -10.74 1.30 -11.82
N ASP A 140 -11.53 2.37 -11.68
CA ASP A 140 -12.00 2.85 -10.38
C ASP A 140 -13.07 1.90 -9.83
N TYR A 141 -12.80 1.32 -8.66
CA TYR A 141 -13.72 0.44 -7.92
C TYR A 141 -14.08 1.00 -6.54
N TYR A 142 -13.82 2.28 -6.27
CA TYR A 142 -14.11 2.85 -4.95
C TYR A 142 -15.60 2.70 -4.59
N GLY A 143 -15.90 2.04 -3.46
CA GLY A 143 -17.28 1.76 -3.03
C GLY A 143 -17.96 0.57 -3.75
N HIS A 144 -17.23 -0.20 -4.54
CA HIS A 144 -17.71 -1.37 -5.26
C HIS A 144 -16.86 -2.61 -4.93
N GLU A 145 -17.36 -3.80 -5.29
CA GLU A 145 -16.57 -5.02 -5.19
C GLU A 145 -15.36 -4.95 -6.12
N ILE A 146 -14.17 -5.12 -5.55
CA ILE A 146 -12.91 -5.15 -6.30
C ILE A 146 -12.67 -6.59 -6.75
N PRO A 147 -12.47 -6.85 -8.06
CA PRO A 147 -12.16 -8.19 -8.53
C PRO A 147 -10.80 -8.64 -8.01
N ARG A 148 -10.58 -9.95 -8.02
CA ARG A 148 -9.22 -10.52 -7.95
C ARG A 148 -8.32 -9.95 -9.06
N PRO A 149 -6.98 -10.07 -8.96
CA PRO A 149 -6.09 -9.52 -9.98
C PRO A 149 -6.49 -10.03 -11.36
N ASN A 150 -6.66 -9.11 -12.30
CA ASN A 150 -7.24 -9.40 -13.62
C ASN A 150 -6.58 -8.61 -14.76
N VAL A 151 -5.59 -7.78 -14.46
CA VAL A 151 -4.81 -7.07 -15.47
C VAL A 151 -3.51 -7.81 -15.68
N HIS A 152 -3.31 -8.32 -16.89
CA HIS A 152 -2.10 -9.06 -17.25
C HIS A 152 -1.10 -8.12 -17.94
N ASP A 153 0.16 -8.16 -17.52
CA ASP A 153 1.26 -7.52 -18.24
C ASP A 153 2.44 -8.47 -18.44
N SER A 154 3.29 -8.15 -19.42
CA SER A 154 4.37 -9.04 -19.85
C SER A 154 5.47 -9.27 -18.81
N PHE A 155 5.59 -8.40 -17.80
CA PHE A 155 6.65 -8.47 -16.81
C PHE A 155 6.18 -9.05 -15.48
N TRP A 156 5.19 -8.44 -14.83
CA TRP A 156 4.73 -8.85 -13.50
C TRP A 156 3.95 -10.15 -13.55
N SER A 157 3.18 -10.37 -14.61
CA SER A 157 2.37 -11.58 -14.78
C SER A 157 3.14 -12.75 -15.38
N SER A 158 4.40 -12.55 -15.76
CA SER A 158 5.25 -13.61 -16.31
C SER A 158 5.72 -14.59 -15.23
N SER A 159 5.41 -15.86 -15.41
CA SER A 159 5.91 -16.99 -14.61
C SER A 159 7.38 -17.33 -14.84
N HIS A 160 8.04 -16.71 -15.84
CA HIS A 160 9.48 -16.88 -16.02
C HIS A 160 10.25 -16.17 -14.89
N PRO A 161 11.24 -16.83 -14.27
CA PRO A 161 12.13 -16.17 -13.32
C PRO A 161 12.80 -14.93 -13.93
N ILE A 162 13.07 -13.93 -13.09
CA ILE A 162 13.90 -12.78 -13.52
C ILE A 162 15.27 -13.36 -13.85
N ARG A 163 15.73 -13.22 -15.10
CA ARG A 163 17.09 -13.61 -15.44
C ARG A 163 18.04 -12.69 -14.68
N SER A 164 18.78 -13.23 -13.74
CA SER A 164 19.94 -12.55 -13.15
C SER A 164 20.96 -12.42 -14.26
N THR A 165 21.16 -11.22 -14.81
CA THR A 165 22.34 -10.98 -15.65
C THR A 165 23.55 -11.12 -14.74
N PRO A 166 24.50 -12.03 -15.00
CA PRO A 166 25.73 -12.05 -14.22
C PRO A 166 26.45 -10.72 -14.46
N SER A 167 26.71 -9.96 -13.39
CA SER A 167 27.63 -8.83 -13.46
C SER A 167 28.94 -9.34 -14.02
N SER A 168 29.27 -8.88 -15.23
CA SER A 168 30.59 -9.08 -15.79
C SER A 168 31.49 -8.03 -15.14
N ASP A 169 32.07 -8.36 -14.00
CA ASP A 169 33.22 -7.63 -13.49
C ASP A 169 34.36 -7.82 -14.50
N THR A 170 34.79 -6.72 -15.13
CA THR A 170 36.04 -6.61 -15.88
C THR A 170 36.81 -5.41 -15.36
#